data_AF-A0A4Y8W993-F1
#
_entry.id   AF-A0A4Y8W993-F1
#
_cell.length_a   1.000
_cell.length_b   1.000
_cell.length_c   1.000
_cell.angle_alpha   90.00
_cell.angle_beta   90.00
_cell.angle_gamma   90.00
#
_symmetry.space_group_name_H-M   'P 1'
#
loop_
_entity.id
_entity.type
_entity.pdbx_description
1 polymer ?
#
loop_
_entity_poly.entity_id
_entity_poly.type
_entity_poly.pdbx_seq_one_letter_code
_entity_poly.pdbx_strand_id
1 'polypeptide(L)'
;MTIRAREASKLFNSNKLAALADGDYSYVEKVAREFLNQDVSKIAVCDIYDHTYQRLSQEYRSEYYFKNTIARRRLLGRHSLKTATMLSEFRVGSSKADCVILNGKSTCYEIKSEYDTLNRLEEQLNDYLKLFDEVYVVCSAKNLESVLKAADERVGVLELTRKNYFSEKRAATPRVDPINVDLLVKSLRKEEYIELVRRNTGVIPSVPNSKLVSFCKSALKTVDPEQIATSFIEVLKEKRLNDSNLLNALPSSLINAAISYQFSSLQVEALKSIFGACKESRCISHTSEESSLS
;
A
#
# COMPACT_ATOMS: atom_id res chain seq x y z
N MET A 1 -7.05 -0.87 32.54
CA MET A 1 -6.20 -2.03 32.17
C MET A 1 -5.31 -1.60 31.02
N THR A 2 -4.05 -2.00 30.95
CA THR A 2 -3.16 -1.64 29.83
C THR A 2 -3.43 -2.54 28.63
N ILE A 3 -3.67 -1.99 27.44
CA ILE A 3 -3.81 -2.81 26.22
C ILE A 3 -2.44 -3.20 25.66
N ARG A 4 -2.37 -4.38 25.03
CA ARG A 4 -1.15 -4.87 24.37
C ARG A 4 -0.95 -4.17 23.02
N ALA A 5 0.30 -4.12 22.54
CA ALA A 5 0.67 -3.53 21.26
C ALA A 5 -0.15 -4.06 20.05
N ARG A 6 -0.41 -5.37 20.00
CA ARG A 6 -1.28 -5.96 18.97
C ARG A 6 -2.70 -5.40 18.99
N GLU A 7 -3.27 -5.16 20.17
CA GLU A 7 -4.59 -4.54 20.29
C GLU A 7 -4.52 -3.07 19.84
N ALA A 8 -3.58 -2.29 20.36
CA ALA A 8 -3.38 -0.89 19.97
C ALA A 8 -3.18 -0.72 18.45
N SER A 9 -2.52 -1.67 17.77
CA SER A 9 -2.32 -1.65 16.32
C SER A 9 -3.62 -1.65 15.50
N LYS A 10 -4.75 -2.10 16.08
CA LYS A 10 -6.05 -2.04 15.42
C LYS A 10 -6.55 -0.61 15.24
N LEU A 11 -5.94 0.38 15.91
CA LEU A 11 -6.20 1.81 15.68
C LEU A 11 -6.09 2.18 14.19
N PHE A 12 -5.20 1.49 13.47
CA PHE A 12 -4.94 1.71 12.05
C PHE A 12 -5.87 0.91 11.13
N ASN A 13 -6.82 0.12 11.65
CA ASN A 13 -7.74 -0.65 10.82
C ASN A 13 -8.83 0.24 10.22
N SER A 14 -9.33 -0.15 9.03
CA SER A 14 -10.37 0.58 8.30
C SER A 14 -11.60 0.88 9.14
N ASN A 15 -12.10 -0.09 9.89
CA ASN A 15 -13.29 0.08 10.73
C ASN A 15 -13.09 1.04 11.90
N LYS A 16 -11.86 1.15 12.44
CA LYS A 16 -11.56 2.11 13.52
C LYS A 16 -11.42 3.53 13.00
N LEU A 17 -10.82 3.69 11.83
CA LEU A 17 -10.77 4.98 11.13
C LEU A 17 -12.14 5.44 10.65
N ALA A 18 -12.98 4.52 10.14
CA ALA A 18 -14.36 4.82 9.76
C ALA A 18 -15.18 5.27 10.98
N ALA A 19 -15.10 4.53 12.10
CA ALA A 19 -15.78 4.91 13.35
C ALA A 19 -15.34 6.30 13.84
N LEU A 20 -14.03 6.59 13.79
CA LEU A 20 -13.50 7.93 14.11
C LEU A 20 -14.10 9.01 13.19
N ALA A 21 -14.14 8.74 11.88
CA ALA A 21 -14.72 9.66 10.90
C ALA A 21 -16.22 9.89 11.13
N ASP A 22 -16.93 8.89 11.64
CA ASP A 22 -18.35 8.95 12.00
C ASP A 22 -18.58 9.56 13.41
N GLY A 23 -17.52 10.03 14.08
CA GLY A 23 -17.58 10.73 15.36
C GLY A 23 -17.42 9.85 16.61
N ASP A 24 -17.09 8.56 16.46
CA ASP A 24 -16.77 7.67 17.58
C ASP A 24 -15.28 7.69 17.92
N TYR A 25 -14.92 8.49 18.93
CA TYR A 25 -13.55 8.62 19.44
C TYR A 25 -13.17 7.53 20.46
N SER A 26 -14.10 6.66 20.87
CA SER A 26 -13.92 5.75 22.02
C SER A 26 -12.66 4.88 21.92
N TYR A 27 -12.33 4.40 20.71
CA TYR A 27 -11.14 3.57 20.51
C TYR A 27 -9.85 4.39 20.54
N VAL A 28 -9.87 5.61 19.99
CA VAL A 28 -8.74 6.55 20.05
C VAL A 28 -8.44 6.90 21.52
N GLU A 29 -9.47 7.23 22.29
CA GLU A 29 -9.35 7.53 23.72
C GLU A 29 -8.84 6.34 24.53
N LYS A 30 -9.33 5.14 24.21
CA LYS A 30 -8.85 3.90 24.83
C LYS A 30 -7.36 3.71 24.59
N VAL A 31 -6.89 3.88 23.34
CA VAL A 31 -5.46 3.76 23.02
C VAL A 31 -4.65 4.83 23.74
N ALA A 32 -5.09 6.09 23.76
CA ALA A 32 -4.39 7.16 24.48
C ALA A 32 -4.21 6.83 25.98
N ARG A 33 -5.28 6.43 26.67
CA ARG A 33 -5.24 6.11 28.10
C ARG A 33 -4.50 4.82 28.41
N GLU A 34 -4.83 3.74 27.70
CA GLU A 34 -4.43 2.38 28.06
C GLU A 34 -3.15 1.90 27.36
N PHE A 35 -2.74 2.56 26.27
CA PHE A 35 -1.51 2.24 25.56
C PHE A 35 -0.47 3.35 25.65
N LEU A 36 -0.86 4.63 25.60
CA LEU A 36 0.11 5.73 25.67
C LEU A 36 0.28 6.29 27.08
N ASN A 37 -0.61 5.94 28.02
CA ASN A 37 -0.70 6.55 29.35
C ASN A 37 -0.80 8.09 29.28
N GLN A 38 -1.54 8.60 28.30
CA GLN A 38 -1.73 10.03 28.05
C GLN A 38 -3.16 10.47 28.38
N ASP A 39 -3.28 11.71 28.84
CA ASP A 39 -4.55 12.38 29.09
C ASP A 39 -5.17 12.84 27.76
N VAL A 40 -6.32 12.27 27.40
CA VAL A 40 -7.05 12.54 26.16
C VAL A 40 -7.38 14.03 26.02
N SER A 41 -7.65 14.73 27.12
CA SER A 41 -8.03 16.15 27.08
C SER A 41 -6.89 17.08 26.68
N LYS A 42 -5.65 16.57 26.65
CA LYS A 42 -4.43 17.36 26.44
C LYS A 42 -3.65 16.95 25.19
N ILE A 43 -4.16 16.01 24.39
CA ILE A 43 -3.45 15.48 23.23
C ILE A 43 -4.34 15.49 22.00
N ALA A 44 -3.79 15.97 20.88
CA ALA A 44 -4.51 15.94 19.62
C ALA A 44 -4.56 14.51 19.05
N VAL A 45 -5.61 14.22 18.29
CA VAL A 45 -5.82 12.89 17.69
C VAL A 45 -4.64 12.46 16.82
N CYS A 46 -4.08 13.39 16.04
CA CYS A 46 -2.89 13.13 15.24
C CYS A 46 -1.68 12.66 16.08
N ASP A 47 -1.47 13.24 17.25
CA ASP A 47 -0.36 12.86 18.14
C ASP A 47 -0.60 11.47 18.72
N ILE A 48 -1.86 11.11 19.03
CA ILE A 48 -2.21 9.75 19.45
C ILE A 48 -1.81 8.74 18.36
N TYR A 49 -2.14 9.01 17.09
CA TYR A 49 -1.76 8.13 15.97
C TYR A 49 -0.24 8.06 15.79
N ASP A 50 0.47 9.21 15.81
CA ASP A 50 1.91 9.25 15.61
C ASP A 50 2.68 8.60 16.76
N HIS A 51 2.34 8.89 18.02
CA HIS A 51 2.94 8.24 19.20
C HIS A 51 2.64 6.73 19.23
N THR A 52 1.41 6.32 18.90
CA THR A 52 1.05 4.90 18.80
C THR A 52 1.90 4.23 17.73
N TYR A 53 2.02 4.82 16.54
CA TYR A 53 2.82 4.29 15.44
C TYR A 53 4.31 4.18 15.81
N GLN A 54 4.85 5.19 16.49
CA GLN A 54 6.23 5.21 16.98
C GLN A 54 6.47 4.07 17.99
N ARG A 55 5.59 3.89 18.97
CA ARG A 55 5.70 2.81 19.95
C ARG A 55 5.58 1.44 19.30
N LEU A 56 4.62 1.26 18.39
CA LEU A 56 4.45 0.02 17.62
C LEU A 56 5.69 -0.33 16.79
N SER A 57 6.47 0.65 16.32
CA SER A 57 7.70 0.38 15.58
C SER A 57 8.73 -0.44 16.36
N GLN A 58 8.69 -0.37 17.69
CA GLN A 58 9.59 -1.09 18.58
C GLN A 58 8.95 -2.36 19.16
N GLU A 59 7.63 -2.35 19.37
CA GLU A 59 6.94 -3.43 20.09
C GLU A 59 6.18 -4.42 19.20
N TYR A 60 5.61 -3.97 18.08
CA TYR A 60 4.73 -4.79 17.24
C TYR A 60 4.58 -4.21 15.83
N ARG A 61 5.39 -4.70 14.89
CA ARG A 61 5.34 -4.27 13.48
C ARG A 61 4.42 -5.18 12.69
N SER A 62 3.13 -4.85 12.69
CA SER A 62 2.11 -5.53 11.89
C SER A 62 2.31 -5.33 10.39
N GLU A 63 1.57 -6.08 9.57
CA GLU A 63 1.51 -5.89 8.12
C GLU A 63 1.21 -4.43 7.74
N TYR A 64 0.29 -3.75 8.46
CA TYR A 64 0.03 -2.33 8.28
C TYR A 64 1.30 -1.48 8.39
N TYR A 65 2.16 -1.77 9.37
CA TYR A 65 3.41 -1.05 9.57
C TYR A 65 4.33 -1.17 8.35
N PHE A 66 4.43 -2.37 7.78
CA PHE A 66 5.20 -2.64 6.56
C PHE A 66 4.59 -1.91 5.36
N LYS A 67 3.28 -2.02 5.13
CA LYS A 67 2.57 -1.33 4.04
C LYS A 67 2.74 0.19 4.12
N ASN A 68 2.57 0.76 5.32
CA ASN A 68 2.78 2.19 5.54
C ASN A 68 4.24 2.60 5.31
N THR A 69 5.20 1.76 5.68
CA THR A 69 6.61 2.04 5.39
C THR A 69 6.92 1.99 3.89
N ILE A 70 6.34 1.05 3.14
CA ILE A 70 6.44 0.99 1.67
C ILE A 70 5.85 2.26 1.06
N ALA A 71 4.63 2.63 1.44
CA ALA A 71 3.96 3.82 0.94
C ALA A 71 4.79 5.09 1.20
N ARG A 72 5.34 5.26 2.42
CA ARG A 72 6.16 6.43 2.74
C ARG A 72 7.50 6.46 2.02
N ARG A 73 8.25 5.35 2.04
CA ARG A 73 9.65 5.33 1.61
C ARG A 73 9.82 5.03 0.13
N ARG A 74 8.93 4.24 -0.47
CA ARG A 74 9.02 3.80 -1.87
C ARG A 74 8.07 4.56 -2.78
N LEU A 75 6.83 4.85 -2.36
CA LEU A 75 5.93 5.71 -3.13
C LEU A 75 6.29 7.19 -2.93
N LEU A 76 6.00 7.76 -1.76
CA LEU A 76 6.13 9.20 -1.51
C LEU A 76 7.58 9.69 -1.45
N GLY A 77 8.50 8.85 -0.94
CA GLY A 77 9.90 9.22 -0.79
C GLY A 77 10.73 9.19 -2.08
N ARG A 78 10.16 8.69 -3.19
CA ARG A 78 10.87 8.54 -4.47
C ARG A 78 10.11 9.09 -5.67
N HIS A 79 8.80 9.28 -5.55
CA HIS A 79 7.94 9.64 -6.67
C HIS A 79 6.94 10.72 -6.26
N SER A 80 6.53 11.50 -7.26
CA SER A 80 5.37 12.38 -7.13
C SER A 80 4.09 11.56 -7.28
N LEU A 81 3.05 11.94 -6.53
CA LEU A 81 1.68 11.38 -6.66
C LEU A 81 1.05 11.62 -8.04
N LYS A 82 1.60 12.54 -8.84
CA LYS A 82 1.19 12.71 -10.26
C LYS A 82 1.73 11.60 -11.16
N THR A 83 2.88 11.04 -10.80
CA THR A 83 3.63 10.09 -11.63
C THR A 83 3.52 8.65 -11.16
N ALA A 84 3.08 8.42 -9.92
CA ALA A 84 3.01 7.11 -9.33
C ALA A 84 1.68 6.87 -8.61
N THR A 85 1.17 5.63 -8.69
CA THR A 85 0.09 5.15 -7.82
C THR A 85 0.53 3.88 -7.12
N MET A 86 0.02 3.67 -5.90
CA MET A 86 0.16 2.43 -5.17
C MET A 86 -1.19 1.74 -5.05
N LEU A 87 -1.21 0.44 -5.32
CA LEU A 87 -2.37 -0.43 -5.15
C LEU A 87 -2.07 -1.35 -3.99
N SER A 88 -2.96 -1.41 -3.00
CA SER A 88 -2.91 -2.46 -2.00
C SER A 88 -3.72 -3.65 -2.46
N GLU A 89 -3.38 -4.84 -1.98
CA GLU A 89 -4.27 -5.99 -2.07
C GLU A 89 -4.58 -6.41 -3.53
N PHE A 90 -3.59 -6.31 -4.43
CA PHE A 90 -3.76 -6.56 -5.86
C PHE A 90 -3.78 -8.06 -6.17
N ARG A 91 -4.91 -8.57 -6.68
CA ARG A 91 -5.09 -9.99 -7.01
C ARG A 91 -4.25 -10.38 -8.22
N VAL A 92 -3.54 -11.50 -8.12
CA VAL A 92 -2.80 -12.13 -9.23
C VAL A 92 -3.03 -13.63 -9.17
N GLY A 93 -3.96 -14.15 -9.98
CA GLY A 93 -4.32 -15.57 -9.92
C GLY A 93 -4.97 -15.96 -8.59
N SER A 94 -4.44 -17.00 -7.94
CA SER A 94 -4.80 -17.42 -6.57
C SER A 94 -4.14 -16.54 -5.49
N SER A 95 -3.13 -15.76 -5.89
CA SER A 95 -2.32 -14.93 -5.03
C SER A 95 -2.84 -13.49 -4.94
N LYS A 96 -2.34 -12.74 -3.97
CA LYS A 96 -2.75 -11.37 -3.69
C LYS A 96 -1.55 -10.59 -3.19
N ALA A 97 -1.00 -9.74 -4.05
CA ALA A 97 0.13 -8.90 -3.74
C ALA A 97 -0.27 -7.85 -2.70
N ASP A 98 0.54 -7.72 -1.65
CA ASP A 98 0.30 -6.75 -0.59
C ASP A 98 0.30 -5.32 -1.11
N CYS A 99 1.31 -4.98 -1.93
CA CYS A 99 1.50 -3.65 -2.47
C CYS A 99 2.07 -3.72 -3.89
N VAL A 100 1.49 -2.95 -4.82
CA VAL A 100 2.02 -2.74 -6.16
C VAL A 100 2.22 -1.25 -6.36
N ILE A 101 3.41 -0.82 -6.77
CA ILE A 101 3.69 0.57 -7.15
C ILE A 101 3.83 0.63 -8.67
N LEU A 102 3.12 1.58 -9.28
CA LEU A 102 3.08 1.83 -10.71
C LEU A 102 3.60 3.23 -11.00
N ASN A 103 4.78 3.35 -11.60
CA ASN A 103 5.49 4.63 -11.79
C ASN A 103 6.29 4.70 -13.11
N GLY A 104 5.76 4.08 -14.17
CA GLY A 104 6.48 3.83 -15.42
C GLY A 104 7.10 2.43 -15.49
N LYS A 105 7.25 1.78 -14.34
CA LYS A 105 7.35 0.33 -14.21
C LYS A 105 6.34 -0.17 -13.18
N SER A 106 6.12 -1.48 -13.18
CA SER A 106 5.27 -2.17 -12.21
C SER A 106 6.14 -2.94 -11.20
N THR A 107 6.13 -2.49 -9.94
CA THR A 107 6.89 -3.13 -8.87
C THR A 107 5.95 -3.72 -7.83
N CYS A 108 6.03 -5.03 -7.65
CA CYS A 108 5.29 -5.78 -6.63
C CYS A 108 6.11 -5.94 -5.35
N TYR A 109 5.45 -5.80 -4.22
CA TYR A 109 6.00 -6.07 -2.90
C TYR A 109 5.09 -7.05 -2.16
N GLU A 110 5.65 -8.17 -1.73
CA GLU A 110 5.06 -9.14 -0.81
C GLU A 110 5.67 -8.96 0.58
N ILE A 111 4.85 -8.90 1.62
CA ILE A 111 5.29 -8.64 3.00
C ILE A 111 5.38 -9.96 3.76
N LYS A 112 6.49 -10.16 4.49
CA LYS A 112 6.65 -11.25 5.46
C LYS A 112 7.11 -10.67 6.80
N SER A 113 6.14 -10.21 7.59
CA SER A 113 6.33 -9.72 8.95
C SER A 113 6.82 -10.84 9.87
N GLU A 114 7.27 -10.51 11.08
CA GLU A 114 7.77 -11.48 12.07
C GLU A 114 6.72 -12.54 12.52
N TYR A 115 5.45 -12.33 12.17
CA TYR A 115 4.32 -13.19 12.49
C TYR A 115 3.85 -14.06 11.30
N ASP A 116 4.39 -13.83 10.10
CA ASP A 116 3.97 -14.54 8.89
C ASP A 116 4.65 -15.90 8.76
N THR A 117 3.94 -16.83 8.13
CA THR A 117 4.50 -18.09 7.63
C THR A 117 4.95 -17.93 6.18
N LEU A 118 5.90 -18.76 5.74
CA LEU A 118 6.42 -18.71 4.37
C LEU A 118 5.83 -19.79 3.45
N ASN A 119 4.86 -20.58 3.93
CA ASN A 119 4.34 -21.76 3.23
C ASN A 119 3.77 -21.45 1.83
N ARG A 120 3.30 -20.22 1.60
CA ARG A 120 2.72 -19.78 0.33
C ARG A 120 3.65 -18.87 -0.48
N LEU A 121 4.84 -18.55 0.04
CA LEU A 121 5.71 -17.54 -0.54
C LEU A 121 6.10 -17.91 -1.98
N GLU A 122 6.52 -19.15 -2.21
CA GLU A 122 6.96 -19.61 -3.52
C GLU A 122 5.84 -19.51 -4.58
N GLU A 123 4.63 -19.99 -4.27
CA GLU A 123 3.45 -19.87 -5.15
C GLU A 123 3.16 -18.40 -5.49
N GLN A 124 3.16 -17.54 -4.47
CA GLN A 124 2.93 -16.10 -4.63
C GLN A 124 3.96 -15.46 -5.56
N LEU A 125 5.25 -15.70 -5.31
CA LEU A 125 6.34 -15.13 -6.11
C LEU A 125 6.29 -15.61 -7.56
N ASN A 126 6.00 -16.89 -7.78
CA ASN A 126 5.85 -17.46 -9.12
C ASN A 126 4.71 -16.79 -9.90
N ASP A 127 3.61 -16.41 -9.25
CA ASP A 127 2.54 -15.67 -9.90
C ASP A 127 2.91 -14.22 -10.19
N TYR A 128 3.59 -13.55 -9.27
CA TYR A 128 3.98 -12.15 -9.43
C TYR A 128 5.01 -11.93 -10.53
N LEU A 129 5.98 -12.85 -10.68
CA LEU A 129 7.02 -12.79 -11.70
C LEU A 129 6.46 -12.88 -13.14
N LYS A 130 5.25 -13.44 -13.31
CA LYS A 130 4.56 -13.53 -14.62
C LYS A 130 3.92 -12.20 -15.05
N LEU A 131 3.82 -11.22 -14.15
CA LEU A 131 3.03 -10.00 -14.38
C LEU A 131 3.83 -8.72 -14.20
N PHE A 132 4.61 -8.61 -13.13
CA PHE A 132 5.26 -7.36 -12.74
C PHE A 132 6.69 -7.27 -13.27
N ASP A 133 7.16 -6.05 -13.51
CA ASP A 133 8.52 -5.81 -14.02
C ASP A 133 9.57 -6.10 -12.95
N GLU A 134 9.26 -5.82 -11.68
CA GLU A 134 10.09 -6.19 -10.54
C GLU A 134 9.24 -6.75 -9.41
N VAL A 135 9.75 -7.76 -8.72
CA VAL A 135 9.11 -8.37 -7.55
C VAL A 135 10.06 -8.34 -6.37
N TYR A 136 9.57 -7.88 -5.22
CA TYR A 136 10.31 -7.84 -3.98
C TYR A 136 9.57 -8.57 -2.86
N VAL A 137 10.33 -9.21 -1.98
CA VAL A 137 9.86 -9.57 -0.63
C VAL A 137 10.38 -8.54 0.35
N VAL A 138 9.48 -7.95 1.15
CA VAL A 138 9.81 -7.08 2.27
C VAL A 138 9.62 -7.86 3.56
N CYS A 139 10.70 -8.19 4.24
CA CYS A 139 10.67 -9.10 5.38
C CYS A 139 11.22 -8.47 6.67
N SER A 140 10.80 -9.03 7.80
CA SER A 140 11.46 -8.76 9.09
C SER A 140 12.82 -9.46 9.15
N ALA A 141 13.73 -8.95 9.98
CA ALA A 141 15.02 -9.59 10.26
C ALA A 141 14.88 -11.09 10.63
N LYS A 142 13.82 -11.45 11.36
CA LYS A 142 13.53 -12.83 11.78
C LYS A 142 13.30 -13.78 10.60
N ASN A 143 12.66 -13.30 9.53
CA ASN A 143 12.32 -14.11 8.37
C ASN A 143 13.36 -14.00 7.24
N LEU A 144 14.38 -13.14 7.39
CA LEU A 144 15.29 -12.80 6.30
C LEU A 144 16.01 -14.02 5.72
N GLU A 145 16.60 -14.85 6.58
CA GLU A 145 17.36 -16.03 6.11
C GLU A 145 16.45 -17.02 5.38
N SER A 146 15.26 -17.29 5.93
CA SER A 146 14.29 -18.19 5.31
C SER A 146 13.73 -17.63 3.99
N VAL A 147 13.52 -16.31 3.90
CA VAL A 147 13.10 -15.65 2.66
C VAL A 147 14.19 -15.74 1.59
N LEU A 148 15.46 -15.50 1.94
CA LEU A 148 16.58 -15.62 1.00
C LEU A 148 16.72 -17.04 0.43
N LYS A 149 16.44 -18.07 1.25
CA LYS A 149 16.46 -19.48 0.84
C LYS A 149 15.26 -19.87 -0.03
N ALA A 150 14.07 -19.35 0.28
CA ALA A 150 12.82 -19.75 -0.38
C ALA A 150 12.48 -18.93 -1.63
N ALA A 151 12.93 -17.67 -1.71
CA ALA A 151 12.58 -16.78 -2.81
C ALA A 151 13.46 -17.03 -4.04
N ASP A 152 12.81 -17.17 -5.21
CA ASP A 152 13.42 -17.20 -6.54
C ASP A 152 14.51 -16.12 -6.68
N GLU A 153 15.63 -16.45 -7.35
CA GLU A 153 16.78 -15.57 -7.49
C GLU A 153 16.47 -14.22 -8.17
N ARG A 154 15.43 -14.19 -9.02
CA ARG A 154 14.96 -12.97 -9.69
C ARG A 154 14.25 -12.01 -8.73
N VAL A 155 13.81 -12.49 -7.57
CA VAL A 155 13.08 -11.71 -6.58
C VAL A 155 14.04 -10.96 -5.67
N GLY A 156 13.86 -9.64 -5.61
CA GLY A 156 14.60 -8.78 -4.70
C GLY A 156 14.16 -9.01 -3.25
N VAL A 157 15.08 -8.82 -2.30
CA VAL A 157 14.81 -8.99 -0.87
C VAL A 157 15.18 -7.72 -0.13
N LEU A 158 14.18 -7.12 0.52
CA LEU A 158 14.33 -5.96 1.38
C LEU A 158 14.07 -6.37 2.83
N GLU A 159 15.03 -6.08 3.71
CA GLU A 159 14.83 -6.17 5.15
C GLU A 159 14.27 -4.84 5.66
N LEU A 160 13.12 -4.87 6.36
CA LEU A 160 12.70 -3.75 7.20
C LEU A 160 13.43 -3.82 8.55
N THR A 161 14.49 -3.02 8.67
CA THR A 161 15.36 -3.02 9.85
C THR A 161 14.65 -2.42 11.08
N ARG A 162 15.21 -2.65 12.28
CA ARG A 162 14.71 -2.05 13.53
C ARG A 162 14.78 -0.51 13.55
N LYS A 163 15.64 0.08 12.71
CA LYS A 163 15.75 1.54 12.51
C LYS A 163 14.74 2.07 11.48
N ASN A 164 13.74 1.28 11.08
CA ASN A 164 12.66 1.64 10.15
C ASN A 164 13.14 2.13 8.78
N TYR A 165 14.22 1.54 8.26
CA TYR A 165 14.68 1.71 6.88
C TYR A 165 14.75 0.37 6.15
N PHE A 166 14.65 0.41 4.82
CA PHE A 166 14.82 -0.77 3.97
C PHE A 166 16.30 -1.00 3.66
N SER A 167 16.85 -2.09 4.17
CA SER A 167 18.15 -2.60 3.73
C SER A 167 17.92 -3.56 2.57
N GLU A 168 18.45 -3.24 1.39
CA GLU A 168 18.44 -4.17 0.28
C GLU A 168 19.47 -5.27 0.51
N LYS A 169 19.01 -6.53 0.47
CA LYS A 169 19.84 -7.73 0.66
C LYS A 169 20.08 -8.46 -0.64
N ARG A 170 19.13 -8.33 -1.58
CA ARG A 170 19.23 -8.79 -2.97
C ARG A 170 18.43 -7.83 -3.84
N ALA A 171 19.03 -7.35 -4.93
CA ALA A 171 18.31 -6.55 -5.92
C ALA A 171 17.34 -7.44 -6.70
N ALA A 172 16.21 -6.90 -7.17
CA ALA A 172 15.32 -7.63 -8.07
C ALA A 172 15.89 -7.63 -9.49
N THR A 173 15.68 -8.72 -10.21
CA THR A 173 15.97 -8.82 -11.64
C THR A 173 14.74 -8.34 -12.41
N PRO A 174 14.89 -7.44 -13.40
CA PRO A 174 13.79 -7.05 -14.27
C PRO A 174 13.20 -8.25 -15.01
N ARG A 175 11.87 -8.27 -15.18
CA ARG A 175 11.17 -9.29 -15.96
C ARG A 175 11.67 -9.29 -17.40
N VAL A 176 12.11 -10.46 -17.87
CA VAL A 176 12.51 -10.71 -19.26
C VAL A 176 11.44 -11.47 -20.05
N ASP A 177 10.62 -12.26 -19.36
CA ASP A 177 9.54 -13.05 -19.97
C ASP A 177 8.35 -12.15 -20.33
N PRO A 178 7.67 -12.38 -21.47
CA PRO A 178 6.44 -11.67 -21.83
C PRO A 178 5.38 -11.67 -20.72
N ILE A 179 4.65 -10.56 -20.58
CA ILE A 179 3.56 -10.46 -19.60
C ILE A 179 2.49 -11.53 -19.86
N ASN A 180 2.10 -12.26 -18.82
CA ASN A 180 1.12 -13.32 -18.97
C ASN A 180 -0.30 -12.75 -19.12
N VAL A 181 -0.81 -12.69 -20.35
CA VAL A 181 -2.14 -12.14 -20.69
C VAL A 181 -3.27 -12.85 -19.95
N ASP A 182 -3.18 -14.17 -19.79
CA ASP A 182 -4.24 -14.96 -19.14
C ASP A 182 -4.39 -14.62 -17.66
N LEU A 183 -3.27 -14.36 -16.98
CA LEU A 183 -3.19 -13.92 -15.60
C LEU A 183 -3.56 -12.45 -15.46
N LEU A 184 -3.07 -11.60 -16.36
CA LEU A 184 -3.36 -10.17 -16.41
C LEU A 184 -4.87 -9.90 -16.46
N VAL A 185 -5.58 -10.47 -17.44
CA VAL A 185 -7.04 -10.24 -17.59
C VAL A 185 -7.82 -10.72 -16.36
N LYS A 186 -7.37 -11.80 -15.70
CA LYS A 186 -7.99 -12.30 -14.45
C LYS A 186 -7.69 -11.42 -13.23
N SER A 187 -6.66 -10.59 -13.30
CA SER A 187 -6.20 -9.71 -12.21
C SER A 187 -6.87 -8.33 -12.25
N LEU A 188 -7.40 -7.96 -13.42
CA LEU A 188 -8.03 -6.67 -13.68
C LEU A 188 -9.55 -6.71 -13.45
N ARG A 189 -10.12 -5.55 -13.10
CA ARG A 189 -11.58 -5.33 -13.09
C ARG A 189 -12.10 -5.26 -14.52
N LYS A 190 -13.43 -5.40 -14.67
CA LYS A 190 -14.10 -5.45 -15.98
C LYS A 190 -13.73 -4.26 -16.86
N GLU A 191 -13.90 -3.07 -16.31
CA GLU A 191 -13.60 -1.80 -16.94
C GLU A 191 -12.12 -1.65 -17.31
N GLU A 192 -11.21 -2.25 -16.54
CA GLU A 192 -9.75 -2.14 -16.76
C GLU A 192 -9.29 -3.03 -17.91
N TYR A 193 -9.70 -4.30 -17.96
CA TYR A 193 -9.29 -5.16 -19.08
C TYR A 193 -10.00 -4.78 -20.40
N ILE A 194 -11.22 -4.23 -20.34
CA ILE A 194 -11.90 -3.66 -21.53
C ILE A 194 -11.09 -2.48 -22.05
N GLU A 195 -10.70 -1.57 -21.15
CA GLU A 195 -9.90 -0.40 -21.51
C GLU A 195 -8.53 -0.80 -22.08
N LEU A 196 -7.92 -1.85 -21.53
CA LEU A 196 -6.67 -2.42 -22.05
C LEU A 196 -6.83 -2.89 -23.50
N VAL A 197 -7.91 -3.63 -23.83
CA VAL A 197 -8.20 -4.05 -25.21
C VAL A 197 -8.41 -2.83 -26.11
N ARG A 198 -9.19 -1.85 -25.67
CA ARG A 198 -9.50 -0.64 -26.43
C ARG A 198 -8.24 0.13 -26.80
N ARG A 199 -7.30 0.33 -25.87
CA ARG A 199 -6.04 1.05 -26.12
C ARG A 199 -5.12 0.35 -27.10
N ASN A 200 -5.06 -0.98 -27.02
CA ASN A 200 -4.08 -1.76 -27.78
C ASN A 200 -4.60 -2.19 -29.17
N THR A 201 -5.91 -2.32 -29.34
CA THR A 201 -6.51 -2.85 -30.58
C THR A 201 -7.52 -1.89 -31.23
N GLY A 202 -7.94 -0.84 -30.54
CA GLY A 202 -9.04 0.04 -30.96
C GLY A 202 -10.44 -0.57 -30.82
N VAL A 203 -10.54 -1.85 -30.45
CA VAL A 203 -11.82 -2.57 -30.39
C VAL A 203 -12.48 -2.39 -29.03
N ILE A 204 -13.80 -2.12 -29.04
CA ILE A 204 -14.65 -2.18 -27.85
C ILE A 204 -15.43 -3.50 -27.91
N PRO A 205 -15.26 -4.42 -26.94
CA PRO A 205 -15.95 -5.70 -26.94
C PRO A 205 -17.49 -5.54 -26.95
N SER A 206 -18.15 -6.02 -28.00
CA SER A 206 -19.62 -6.08 -28.11
C SER A 206 -20.12 -7.53 -28.00
N VAL A 207 -19.58 -8.28 -27.03
CA VAL A 207 -19.93 -9.69 -26.78
C VAL A 207 -20.69 -9.84 -25.47
N PRO A 208 -21.48 -10.91 -25.28
CA PRO A 208 -22.11 -11.20 -23.98
C PRO A 208 -21.09 -11.30 -22.85
N ASN A 209 -21.49 -10.93 -21.62
CA ASN A 209 -20.61 -10.94 -20.43
C ASN A 209 -19.91 -12.30 -20.21
N SER A 210 -20.60 -13.42 -20.51
CA SER A 210 -20.05 -14.78 -20.39
C SER A 210 -18.86 -15.06 -21.34
N LYS A 211 -18.75 -14.31 -22.43
CA LYS A 211 -17.67 -14.44 -23.43
C LYS A 211 -16.65 -13.29 -23.36
N LEU A 212 -16.86 -12.32 -22.48
CA LEU A 212 -16.07 -11.10 -22.45
C LEU A 212 -14.60 -11.36 -22.08
N VAL A 213 -14.36 -12.18 -21.06
CA VAL A 213 -13.00 -12.53 -20.61
C VAL A 213 -12.24 -13.28 -21.70
N SER A 214 -12.86 -14.28 -22.34
CA SER A 214 -12.22 -15.04 -23.41
C SER A 214 -11.94 -14.19 -24.64
N PHE A 215 -12.88 -13.31 -25.02
CA PHE A 215 -12.65 -12.34 -26.10
C PHE A 215 -11.46 -11.43 -25.81
N CYS A 216 -11.41 -10.81 -24.62
CA CYS A 216 -10.33 -9.87 -24.27
C CYS A 216 -8.97 -10.56 -24.24
N LYS A 217 -8.90 -11.80 -23.72
CA LYS A 217 -7.68 -12.61 -23.75
C LYS A 217 -7.19 -12.87 -25.18
N SER A 218 -8.09 -13.29 -26.07
CA SER A 218 -7.73 -13.54 -27.47
C SER A 218 -7.26 -12.27 -28.17
N ALA A 219 -7.94 -11.14 -27.96
CA ALA A 219 -7.56 -9.86 -28.54
C ALA A 219 -6.20 -9.37 -28.03
N LEU A 220 -5.91 -9.50 -26.74
CA LEU A 220 -4.62 -9.08 -26.18
C LEU A 220 -3.46 -10.00 -26.58
N LYS A 221 -3.72 -11.29 -26.85
CA LYS A 221 -2.69 -12.22 -27.34
C LYS A 221 -2.16 -11.89 -28.74
N THR A 222 -2.83 -11.00 -29.49
CA THR A 222 -2.35 -10.52 -30.79
C THR A 222 -1.55 -9.22 -30.69
N VAL A 223 -1.35 -8.68 -29.49
CA VAL A 223 -0.66 -7.42 -29.23
C VAL A 223 0.75 -7.71 -28.74
N ASP A 224 1.70 -6.82 -29.07
CA ASP A 224 3.06 -6.90 -28.55
C ASP A 224 3.07 -6.86 -27.00
N PRO A 225 3.78 -7.79 -26.32
CA PRO A 225 3.79 -7.86 -24.86
C PRO A 225 4.29 -6.60 -24.14
N GLU A 226 5.24 -5.84 -24.71
CA GLU A 226 5.74 -4.60 -24.12
C GLU A 226 4.69 -3.50 -24.17
N GLN A 227 3.93 -3.44 -25.28
CA GLN A 227 2.79 -2.54 -25.42
C GLN A 227 1.68 -2.84 -24.40
N ILE A 228 1.41 -4.13 -24.15
CA ILE A 228 0.47 -4.57 -23.10
C ILE A 228 0.97 -4.15 -21.71
N ALA A 229 2.26 -4.37 -21.41
CA ALA A 229 2.85 -4.01 -20.11
C ALA A 229 2.78 -2.50 -19.84
N THR A 230 3.06 -1.68 -20.86
CA THR A 230 2.94 -0.22 -20.80
C THR A 230 1.50 0.19 -20.54
N SER A 231 0.56 -0.33 -21.35
CA SER A 231 -0.86 -0.02 -21.20
C SER A 231 -1.43 -0.47 -19.86
N PHE A 232 -0.96 -1.60 -19.33
CA PHE A 232 -1.36 -2.12 -18.01
C PHE A 232 -1.08 -1.10 -16.89
N ILE A 233 0.12 -0.52 -16.90
CA ILE A 233 0.53 0.51 -15.94
C ILE A 233 -0.34 1.76 -16.09
N GLU A 234 -0.53 2.24 -17.32
CA GLU A 234 -1.29 3.45 -17.59
C GLU A 234 -2.77 3.32 -17.20
N VAL A 235 -3.42 2.23 -17.59
CA VAL A 235 -4.84 1.98 -17.28
C VAL A 235 -5.05 1.94 -15.78
N LEU A 236 -4.20 1.23 -15.03
CA LEU A 236 -4.33 1.17 -13.58
C LEU A 236 -4.03 2.52 -12.90
N LYS A 237 -3.05 3.28 -13.40
CA LYS A 237 -2.79 4.64 -12.90
C LYS A 237 -3.99 5.56 -13.07
N GLU A 238 -4.69 5.47 -14.20
CA GLU A 238 -5.88 6.29 -14.46
C GLU A 238 -7.07 5.83 -13.60
N LYS A 239 -7.36 4.53 -13.56
CA LYS A 239 -8.57 3.99 -12.89
C LYS A 239 -8.43 3.87 -11.38
N ARG A 240 -7.20 3.84 -10.85
CA ARG A 240 -6.91 3.62 -9.42
C ARG A 240 -5.89 4.62 -8.87
N LEU A 241 -6.04 5.88 -9.26
CA LEU A 241 -5.19 6.95 -8.73
C LEU A 241 -5.41 7.11 -7.22
N ASN A 242 -4.34 7.33 -6.46
CA ASN A 242 -4.47 7.63 -5.03
C ASN A 242 -5.02 9.05 -4.82
N ASP A 243 -5.91 9.23 -3.84
CA ASP A 243 -6.44 10.54 -3.48
C ASP A 243 -5.35 11.41 -2.85
N SER A 244 -4.74 12.27 -3.67
CA SER A 244 -3.68 13.18 -3.23
C SER A 244 -4.15 14.18 -2.16
N ASN A 245 -5.43 14.58 -2.16
CA ASN A 245 -5.94 15.52 -1.17
C ASN A 245 -6.03 14.83 0.20
N LEU A 246 -6.55 13.60 0.23
CA LEU A 246 -6.60 12.80 1.44
C LEU A 246 -5.18 12.49 1.95
N LEU A 247 -4.28 12.05 1.07
CA LEU A 247 -2.88 11.78 1.42
C LEU A 247 -2.16 13.00 2.03
N ASN A 248 -2.41 14.18 1.48
CA ASN A 248 -1.83 15.42 1.98
C ASN A 248 -2.46 15.92 3.28
N ALA A 249 -3.67 15.48 3.63
CA ALA A 249 -4.31 15.84 4.89
C ALA A 249 -3.88 14.92 6.05
N LEU A 250 -3.73 13.61 5.80
CA LEU A 250 -3.46 12.65 6.87
C LEU A 250 -1.99 12.70 7.36
N PRO A 251 -1.75 12.30 8.63
CA PRO A 251 -0.40 12.18 9.17
C PRO A 251 0.36 11.01 8.53
N SER A 252 1.68 11.03 8.67
CA SER A 252 2.54 10.04 8.01
C SER A 252 2.30 8.60 8.50
N SER A 253 1.78 8.44 9.72
CA SER A 253 1.35 7.16 10.28
C SER A 253 0.14 6.55 9.57
N LEU A 254 -0.59 7.33 8.75
CA LEU A 254 -1.85 6.96 8.09
C LEU A 254 -1.82 6.91 6.56
N ILE A 255 -0.65 7.03 5.93
CA ILE A 255 -0.53 7.04 4.46
C ILE A 255 -1.11 5.77 3.83
N ASN A 256 -0.80 4.59 4.37
CA ASN A 256 -1.38 3.35 3.86
C ASN A 256 -2.90 3.29 4.05
N ALA A 257 -3.45 3.88 5.12
CA ALA A 257 -4.89 3.92 5.30
C ALA A 257 -5.57 4.76 4.20
N ALA A 258 -4.99 5.91 3.84
CA ALA A 258 -5.49 6.75 2.76
C ALA A 258 -5.43 6.07 1.37
N ILE A 259 -4.51 5.13 1.16
CA ILE A 259 -4.36 4.38 -0.10
C ILE A 259 -5.30 3.18 -0.14
N SER A 260 -5.38 2.44 0.96
CA SER A 260 -5.88 1.06 0.95
C SER A 260 -7.34 0.93 1.36
N TYR A 261 -7.88 1.92 2.07
CA TYR A 261 -9.24 1.87 2.60
C TYR A 261 -10.22 2.65 1.74
N GLN A 262 -11.44 2.12 1.68
CA GLN A 262 -12.56 2.77 1.01
C GLN A 262 -13.38 3.51 2.05
N PHE A 263 -13.32 4.83 2.01
CA PHE A 263 -14.12 5.72 2.84
C PHE A 263 -15.21 6.37 1.99
N SER A 264 -16.36 6.67 2.60
CA SER A 264 -17.37 7.51 1.93
C SER A 264 -16.86 8.95 1.78
N SER A 265 -17.46 9.73 0.88
CA SER A 265 -17.06 11.14 0.72
C SER A 265 -17.21 11.93 2.03
N LEU A 266 -18.23 11.65 2.83
CA LEU A 266 -18.42 12.27 4.14
C LEU A 266 -17.29 11.89 5.12
N GLN A 267 -16.90 10.62 5.14
CA GLN A 267 -15.80 10.16 5.99
C GLN A 267 -14.46 10.74 5.55
N VAL A 268 -14.22 10.88 4.24
CA VAL A 268 -13.02 11.53 3.70
C VAL A 268 -12.92 12.97 4.19
N GLU A 269 -14.00 13.76 4.11
CA GLU A 269 -14.00 15.14 4.58
C GLU A 269 -13.87 15.24 6.11
N ALA A 270 -14.51 14.34 6.86
CA ALA A 270 -14.34 14.27 8.31
C ALA A 270 -12.89 13.96 8.71
N LEU A 271 -12.25 12.97 8.08
CA LEU A 271 -10.84 12.64 8.33
C LEU A 271 -9.92 13.80 7.97
N LYS A 272 -10.16 14.50 6.85
CA LYS A 272 -9.40 15.70 6.48
C LYS A 272 -9.56 16.80 7.52
N SER A 273 -10.76 17.01 8.05
CA SER A 273 -10.99 17.98 9.13
C SER A 273 -10.25 17.62 10.42
N ILE A 274 -10.40 16.37 10.87
CA ILE A 274 -9.77 15.85 12.10
C ILE A 274 -8.24 15.96 12.04
N PHE A 275 -7.63 15.58 10.92
CA PHE A 275 -6.17 15.52 10.79
C PHE A 275 -5.54 16.76 10.14
N GLY A 276 -6.29 17.54 9.37
CA GLY A 276 -5.82 18.77 8.71
C GLY A 276 -5.48 19.87 9.71
N ALA A 277 -6.33 20.09 10.72
CA ALA A 277 -6.11 21.06 11.79
C ALA A 277 -4.80 20.82 12.57
N CYS A 278 -4.38 19.55 12.66
CA CYS A 278 -3.12 19.18 13.30
C CYS A 278 -1.88 19.60 12.51
N LYS A 279 -1.92 19.59 11.17
CA LYS A 279 -0.76 20.01 10.34
C LYS A 279 -0.53 21.51 10.46
N GLU A 280 -1.60 22.30 10.45
CA GLU A 280 -1.53 23.75 10.62
C GLU A 280 -0.96 24.11 12.00
N SER A 281 -1.43 23.45 13.05
CA SER A 281 -0.95 23.66 14.42
C SER A 281 0.55 23.36 14.59
N ARG A 282 1.06 22.29 13.94
CA ARG A 282 2.50 21.94 13.95
C ARG A 282 3.36 22.89 13.11
N CYS A 283 2.83 23.40 11.99
CA CYS A 283 3.52 24.42 11.21
C CYS A 283 3.68 25.73 12.01
N ILE A 284 2.64 26.12 12.75
CA ILE A 284 2.66 27.34 13.58
C ILE A 284 3.63 27.20 14.76
N SER A 285 3.68 26.03 15.42
CA SER A 285 4.62 25.79 16.53
C SER A 285 6.09 25.79 16.10
N HIS A 286 6.41 25.22 14.92
CA HIS A 286 7.78 25.27 14.39
C HIS A 286 8.22 26.69 13.99
N THR A 287 7.31 27.54 13.51
CA THR A 287 7.65 28.95 13.20
C THR A 287 7.80 29.84 14.44
N SER A 288 7.30 29.43 15.60
CA SER A 288 7.39 30.21 16.85
C SER A 288 8.58 29.82 17.74
N GLU A 289 9.16 28.62 17.56
CA GLU A 289 10.43 28.23 18.20
C GLU A 289 11.67 28.85 17.53
N GLU A 290 11.62 29.19 16.23
CA GLU A 290 12.73 29.88 15.56
C GLU A 290 12.80 31.39 15.89
N SER A 291 11.71 32.02 16.36
CA SER A 291 11.71 33.45 16.72
C SER A 291 12.09 33.75 18.18
N SER A 292 12.31 32.71 18.99
CA SER A 292 12.72 32.83 20.41
C SER A 292 14.23 32.61 20.63
N LEU A 293 14.99 32.44 19.55
CA LEU A 293 16.45 32.49 19.50
C LEU A 293 16.87 33.66 18.59
N SER A 294 16.62 34.89 19.04
CA SER A 294 17.15 36.13 18.44
C SER A 294 17.36 37.17 19.54
#